data_AF-C8PKE3-F1
#
_entry.id   AF-C8PKE3-F1
#
_cell.length_a   1.000
_cell.length_b   1.000
_cell.length_c   1.000
_cell.angle_alpha   90.00
_cell.angle_beta   90.00
_cell.angle_gamma   90.00
#
_symmetry.space_group_name_H-M   'P 1'
#
loop_
_entity.id
_entity.type
_entity.pdbx_description
1 polymer ?
#
loop_
_entity_poly.entity_id
_entity_poly.type
_entity_poly.pdbx_seq_one_letter_code
_entity_poly.pdbx_strand_id
1 'polypeptide(L)'
;MCLIKTDLGKYEEYIYFFIEKNRAYFSAYQEQIFPFDMEYIPSLLWLLASFAETTIKIFDDLDEKTRNEIFDFVEKGAASEDEYIGTAFCTGFVETIVNIAKEDEYKIVSKYFRNETQEYAAAWMKFGE
;
A
#
# COMPACT_ATOMS: atom_id res chain seq x y z
N MET A 1 5.64 5.39 28.59
CA MET A 1 5.63 4.15 27.76
C MET A 1 6.03 4.58 26.36
N CYS A 2 7.26 4.24 25.95
CA CYS A 2 7.94 4.80 24.78
C CYS A 2 7.60 4.00 23.52
N LEU A 3 6.32 3.92 23.15
CA LEU A 3 5.89 3.33 21.87
C LEU A 3 6.14 4.29 20.68
N ILE A 4 6.60 5.52 20.96
CA ILE A 4 6.70 6.64 20.01
C ILE A 4 8.08 6.73 19.31
N LYS A 5 9.02 5.80 19.61
CA LYS A 5 10.32 5.73 18.93
C LYS A 5 10.51 4.44 18.12
N THR A 6 9.42 3.91 17.61
CA THR A 6 9.42 2.88 16.57
C THR A 6 9.16 3.57 15.23
N ASP A 7 9.77 3.09 14.12
CA ASP A 7 9.61 3.65 12.76
C ASP A 7 8.14 3.87 12.35
N LEU A 8 7.20 3.14 12.96
CA LEU A 8 5.76 3.32 12.79
C LEU A 8 5.24 4.72 13.14
N GLY A 9 5.79 5.37 14.18
CA GLY A 9 5.42 6.74 14.54
C GLY A 9 5.83 7.77 13.48
N LYS A 10 6.84 7.47 12.66
CA LYS A 10 7.29 8.33 11.56
C LYS A 10 6.33 8.30 10.37
N TYR A 11 5.60 7.19 10.18
CA TYR A 11 4.71 6.98 9.05
C TYR A 11 3.23 6.93 9.46
N GLU A 12 2.91 7.40 10.66
CA GLU A 12 1.58 7.34 11.27
C GLU A 12 0.48 7.91 10.36
N GLU A 13 0.77 8.99 9.62
CA GLU A 13 -0.16 9.58 8.66
C GLU A 13 -0.56 8.62 7.52
N TYR A 14 0.38 7.86 6.99
CA TYR A 14 0.12 6.90 5.91
C TYR A 14 -0.70 5.74 6.46
N ILE A 15 -0.42 5.30 7.67
CA ILE A 15 -1.08 4.17 8.31
C ILE A 15 -2.54 4.51 8.61
N TYR A 16 -2.79 5.65 9.25
CA TYR A 16 -4.15 6.06 9.58
C TYR A 16 -4.99 6.34 8.35
N PHE A 17 -4.40 6.89 7.28
CA PHE A 17 -5.14 7.11 6.04
C PHE A 17 -5.85 5.84 5.59
N PHE A 18 -5.16 4.70 5.53
CA PHE A 18 -5.78 3.42 5.11
C PHE A 18 -6.79 2.91 6.14
N ILE A 19 -6.42 2.91 7.43
CA ILE A 19 -7.30 2.43 8.51
C ILE A 19 -8.64 3.18 8.53
N GLU A 20 -8.62 4.49 8.27
CA GLU A 20 -9.83 5.31 8.19
C GLU A 20 -10.75 4.93 7.01
N LYS A 21 -10.22 4.35 5.93
CA LYS A 21 -11.03 3.94 4.76
C LYS A 21 -11.78 2.65 5.00
N ASN A 22 -11.17 1.70 5.69
CA ASN A 22 -11.81 0.42 5.97
C ASN A 22 -11.16 -0.29 7.16
N ARG A 23 -11.98 -0.89 8.03
CA ARG A 23 -11.51 -1.67 9.19
C ARG A 23 -10.58 -2.84 8.81
N ALA A 24 -10.67 -3.37 7.60
CA ALA A 24 -9.82 -4.47 7.13
C ALA A 24 -8.33 -4.08 7.12
N TYR A 25 -8.02 -2.81 6.84
CA TYR A 25 -6.64 -2.30 6.93
C TYR A 25 -6.11 -2.32 8.36
N PHE A 26 -6.96 -2.13 9.37
CA PHE A 26 -6.54 -2.27 10.76
C PHE A 26 -6.16 -3.72 11.09
N SER A 27 -6.91 -4.70 10.60
CA SER A 27 -6.57 -6.12 10.78
C SER A 27 -5.23 -6.45 10.11
N ALA A 28 -5.02 -5.99 8.88
CA ALA A 28 -3.76 -6.15 8.16
C ALA A 28 -2.58 -5.52 8.92
N TYR A 29 -2.77 -4.30 9.44
CA TYR A 29 -1.80 -3.61 10.28
C TYR A 29 -1.45 -4.41 11.55
N GLN A 30 -2.45 -4.94 12.25
CA GLN A 30 -2.23 -5.75 13.46
C GLN A 30 -1.46 -7.04 13.15
N GLU A 31 -1.79 -7.73 12.06
CA GLU A 31 -1.09 -8.95 11.62
C GLU A 31 0.39 -8.70 11.29
N GLN A 32 0.77 -7.49 10.86
CA GLN A 32 2.16 -7.14 10.63
C GLN A 32 2.93 -6.82 11.92
N ILE A 33 2.24 -6.41 13.00
CA ILE A 33 2.89 -6.01 14.26
C ILE A 33 2.98 -7.16 15.27
N PHE A 34 1.99 -8.06 15.27
CA PHE A 34 1.92 -9.16 16.22
C PHE A 34 3.03 -10.23 16.12
N PRO A 35 3.64 -10.52 14.95
CA PRO A 35 4.68 -11.54 14.81
C PRO A 35 6.06 -11.11 15.33
N PHE A 36 6.28 -9.81 15.56
CA PHE A 36 7.59 -9.31 15.96
C PHE A 36 7.61 -9.03 17.47
N ASP A 37 8.32 -9.88 18.22
CA ASP A 37 8.90 -9.47 19.50
C ASP A 37 9.67 -8.17 19.24
N MET A 38 9.13 -7.02 19.70
CA MET A 38 9.59 -5.61 19.83
C MET A 38 10.90 -5.07 19.19
N GLU A 39 11.70 -5.87 18.50
CA GLU A 39 13.03 -5.58 17.95
C GLU A 39 13.00 -5.39 16.43
N TYR A 40 11.93 -5.80 15.75
CA TYR A 40 11.73 -5.57 14.31
C TYR A 40 10.37 -4.94 14.04
N ILE A 41 10.37 -3.65 13.70
CA ILE A 41 9.17 -2.96 13.25
C ILE A 41 9.08 -3.17 11.73
N PRO A 42 7.94 -3.62 11.18
CA PRO A 42 7.81 -3.76 9.73
C PRO A 42 8.05 -2.40 9.07
N SER A 43 8.94 -2.36 8.08
CA SER A 43 9.19 -1.14 7.32
C SER A 43 7.90 -0.70 6.60
N LEU A 44 7.82 0.58 6.23
CA LEU A 44 6.66 1.11 5.50
C LEU A 44 6.34 0.27 4.26
N LEU A 45 7.37 -0.23 3.57
CA LEU A 45 7.25 -1.12 2.42
C LEU A 45 6.43 -2.39 2.73
N TRP A 46 6.76 -3.12 3.80
CA TRP A 46 6.05 -4.34 4.18
C TRP A 46 4.60 -4.07 4.55
N LEU A 47 4.35 -2.96 5.25
CA LEU A 47 3.00 -2.56 5.61
C LEU A 47 2.17 -2.19 4.36
N LEU A 48 2.77 -1.46 3.42
CA LEU A 48 2.11 -1.11 2.15
C LEU A 48 1.83 -2.35 1.30
N ALA A 49 2.66 -3.38 1.33
CA ALA A 49 2.36 -4.67 0.69
C ALA A 49 1.13 -5.33 1.31
N SER A 50 1.06 -5.37 2.64
CA SER A 50 -0.11 -5.88 3.34
C SER A 50 -1.39 -5.08 3.02
N PHE A 51 -1.27 -3.75 2.89
CA PHE A 51 -2.38 -2.89 2.47
C PHE A 51 -2.76 -3.08 1.01
N ALA A 52 -1.81 -3.30 0.10
CA ALA A 52 -2.10 -3.64 -1.30
C ALA A 52 -2.90 -4.93 -1.41
N GLU A 53 -2.45 -6.01 -0.74
CA GLU A 53 -3.19 -7.26 -0.67
C GLU A 53 -4.60 -7.07 -0.10
N THR A 54 -4.72 -6.29 0.97
CA THR A 54 -6.00 -5.98 1.59
C THR A 54 -6.90 -5.23 0.62
N THR A 55 -6.35 -4.26 -0.11
CA THR A 55 -7.05 -3.45 -1.12
C THR A 55 -7.64 -4.34 -2.21
N ILE A 56 -6.89 -5.33 -2.72
CA ILE A 56 -7.40 -6.30 -3.69
C ILE A 56 -8.58 -7.09 -3.10
N LYS A 57 -8.42 -7.62 -1.87
CA LYS A 57 -9.42 -8.47 -1.22
C LYS A 57 -10.75 -7.74 -0.97
N ILE A 58 -10.70 -6.46 -0.63
CA ILE A 58 -11.89 -5.65 -0.31
C ILE A 58 -12.33 -4.75 -1.45
N PHE A 59 -11.68 -4.81 -2.62
CA PHE A 59 -11.82 -3.80 -3.68
C PHE A 59 -13.29 -3.60 -4.09
N ASP A 60 -13.99 -4.71 -4.32
CA ASP A 60 -15.38 -4.72 -4.75
C ASP A 60 -16.36 -4.19 -3.70
N ASP A 61 -15.99 -4.24 -2.41
CA ASP A 61 -16.79 -3.75 -1.29
C ASP A 61 -16.63 -2.24 -1.05
N LEU A 62 -15.56 -1.63 -1.57
CA LEU A 62 -15.32 -0.19 -1.46
C LEU A 62 -16.20 0.60 -2.43
N ASP A 63 -16.73 1.73 -2.00
CA ASP A 63 -17.39 2.66 -2.92
C ASP A 63 -16.36 3.37 -3.84
N GLU A 64 -16.85 3.89 -4.97
CA GLU A 64 -16.02 4.54 -5.99
C GLU A 64 -15.21 5.73 -5.46
N LYS A 65 -15.78 6.51 -4.53
CA LYS A 65 -15.08 7.65 -3.94
C LYS A 65 -13.92 7.15 -3.09
N THR A 66 -14.15 6.17 -2.22
CA THR A 66 -13.11 5.58 -1.37
C THR A 66 -11.99 4.95 -2.20
N ARG A 67 -12.32 4.24 -3.29
CA ARG A 67 -11.31 3.72 -4.23
C ARG A 67 -10.47 4.85 -4.83
N ASN A 68 -11.09 5.92 -5.32
CA ASN A 68 -10.34 7.05 -5.86
C ASN A 68 -9.43 7.71 -4.81
N GLU A 69 -9.92 7.90 -3.58
CA GLU A 69 -9.11 8.48 -2.51
C GLU A 69 -7.87 7.62 -2.20
N ILE A 70 -8.02 6.29 -2.14
CA ILE A 70 -6.90 5.38 -1.90
C ILE A 70 -5.84 5.52 -3.00
N PHE A 71 -6.25 5.48 -4.26
CA PHE A 71 -5.30 5.51 -5.37
C PHE A 71 -4.70 6.90 -5.62
N ASP A 72 -5.43 7.97 -5.32
CA ASP A 72 -4.86 9.33 -5.29
C ASP A 72 -3.81 9.48 -4.18
N PHE A 73 -4.00 8.81 -3.05
CA PHE A 73 -3.02 8.81 -1.96
C PHE A 73 -1.78 8.01 -2.32
N VAL A 74 -1.95 6.84 -2.90
CA VAL A 74 -0.85 6.00 -3.40
C VAL A 74 -0.04 6.74 -4.47
N GLU A 75 -0.70 7.44 -5.39
CA GLU A 75 -0.04 8.27 -6.39
C GLU A 75 0.85 9.35 -5.75
N LYS A 76 0.32 10.08 -4.77
CA LYS A 76 1.11 11.10 -4.06
C LYS A 76 2.32 10.50 -3.34
N GLY A 77 2.15 9.32 -2.76
CA GLY A 77 3.25 8.57 -2.15
C GLY A 77 4.30 8.16 -3.17
N ALA A 78 3.88 7.63 -4.31
CA ALA A 78 4.75 7.22 -5.42
C ALA A 78 5.51 8.40 -6.05
N ALA A 79 4.85 9.55 -6.18
CA ALA A 79 5.42 10.80 -6.72
C ALA A 79 6.18 11.64 -5.67
N SER A 80 6.41 11.10 -4.47
CA SER A 80 7.10 11.82 -3.41
C SER A 80 8.55 12.16 -3.77
N GLU A 81 9.01 13.35 -3.38
CA GLU A 81 10.43 13.74 -3.49
C GLU A 81 11.32 12.99 -2.48
N ASP A 82 10.72 12.41 -1.43
CA ASP A 82 11.45 11.52 -0.51
C ASP A 82 11.61 10.14 -1.17
N GLU A 83 12.85 9.82 -1.55
CA GLU A 83 13.21 8.59 -2.26
C GLU A 83 12.77 7.32 -1.51
N TYR A 84 12.81 7.33 -0.18
CA TYR A 84 12.37 6.19 0.62
C TYR A 84 10.84 6.02 0.54
N ILE A 85 10.09 7.11 0.66
CA ILE A 85 8.62 7.08 0.55
C ILE A 85 8.20 6.67 -0.86
N GLY A 86 8.76 7.31 -1.89
CA GLY A 86 8.49 6.99 -3.29
C GLY A 86 8.73 5.51 -3.58
N THR A 87 9.90 5.00 -3.18
CA THR A 87 10.24 3.58 -3.33
C THR A 87 9.28 2.67 -2.55
N ALA A 88 8.94 3.02 -1.31
CA ALA A 88 8.03 2.22 -0.48
C ALA A 88 6.62 2.12 -1.08
N PHE A 89 6.08 3.18 -1.67
CA PHE A 89 4.77 3.16 -2.34
C PHE A 89 4.81 2.37 -3.65
N CYS A 90 5.82 2.61 -4.46
CA CYS A 90 5.99 1.93 -5.73
C CYS A 90 6.20 0.42 -5.54
N THR A 91 7.20 0.01 -4.75
CA THR A 91 7.52 -1.40 -4.49
C THR A 91 6.53 -2.05 -3.52
N GLY A 92 6.22 -1.37 -2.41
CA GLY A 92 5.34 -1.93 -1.39
C GLY A 92 3.91 -2.07 -1.88
N PHE A 93 3.34 -1.04 -2.51
CA PHE A 93 1.93 -1.07 -2.89
C PHE A 93 1.71 -1.48 -4.36
N VAL A 94 2.30 -0.75 -5.32
CA VAL A 94 1.99 -0.92 -6.75
C VAL A 94 2.48 -2.26 -7.27
N GLU A 95 3.75 -2.59 -7.06
CA GLU A 95 4.33 -3.86 -7.49
C GLU A 95 3.62 -5.06 -6.84
N THR A 96 3.24 -4.95 -5.57
CA THR A 96 2.47 -6.00 -4.89
C THR A 96 1.13 -6.26 -5.60
N ILE A 97 0.43 -5.21 -6.05
CA ILE A 97 -0.79 -5.39 -6.85
C ILE A 97 -0.48 -6.08 -8.17
N VAL A 98 0.57 -5.66 -8.88
CA VAL A 98 0.97 -6.27 -10.16
C VAL A 98 1.27 -7.76 -10.01
N ASN A 99 1.95 -8.14 -8.93
CA ASN A 99 2.43 -9.52 -8.72
C ASN A 99 1.36 -10.46 -8.13
N ILE A 100 0.47 -9.96 -7.27
CA ILE A 100 -0.46 -10.80 -6.50
C ILE A 100 -1.87 -10.82 -7.10
N ALA A 101 -2.33 -9.71 -7.70
CA ALA A 101 -3.68 -9.66 -8.25
C ALA A 101 -3.81 -10.64 -9.43
N LYS A 102 -4.91 -11.38 -9.47
CA LYS A 102 -5.23 -12.20 -10.64
C LYS A 102 -5.51 -11.30 -11.84
N GLU A 103 -5.38 -11.84 -13.05
CA GLU A 103 -5.53 -11.06 -14.28
C GLU A 103 -6.83 -10.21 -14.33
N ASP A 104 -7.97 -10.79 -13.93
CA ASP A 104 -9.25 -10.07 -13.92
C ASP A 104 -9.34 -9.02 -12.81
N GLU A 105 -8.81 -9.32 -11.61
CA GLU A 105 -8.72 -8.38 -10.49
C GLU A 105 -7.82 -7.19 -10.88
N TYR A 106 -6.64 -7.49 -11.44
CA TYR A 106 -5.68 -6.50 -11.92
C TYR A 106 -6.28 -5.57 -12.97
N LYS A 107 -7.00 -6.09 -13.97
CA LYS A 107 -7.67 -5.27 -15.01
C LYS A 107 -8.68 -4.28 -14.44
N ILE A 108 -9.29 -4.59 -13.30
CA ILE A 108 -10.24 -3.69 -12.64
C ILE A 108 -9.48 -2.68 -11.79
N VAL A 109 -8.56 -3.14 -10.94
CA VAL A 109 -7.80 -2.32 -10.00
C VAL A 109 -6.89 -1.32 -10.73
N SER A 110 -6.19 -1.75 -11.78
CA SER A 110 -5.25 -0.92 -12.54
C SER A 110 -5.89 0.31 -13.20
N LYS A 111 -7.20 0.32 -13.41
CA LYS A 111 -7.93 1.51 -13.90
C LYS A 111 -7.87 2.69 -12.93
N TYR A 112 -7.58 2.43 -11.66
CA TYR A 112 -7.46 3.46 -10.64
C TYR A 112 -6.02 3.96 -10.48
N PHE A 113 -5.02 3.28 -11.05
CA PHE A 113 -3.69 3.87 -11.13
C PHE A 113 -3.73 5.18 -11.91
N ARG A 114 -2.90 6.12 -11.46
CA ARG A 114 -2.69 7.45 -12.02
C ARG A 114 -1.39 7.43 -12.83
N ASN A 115 -0.76 8.57 -13.10
CA ASN A 115 0.32 8.62 -14.07
C ASN A 115 1.57 7.86 -13.56
N GLU A 116 2.11 8.26 -12.41
CA GLU A 116 3.33 7.69 -11.84
C GLU A 116 3.15 6.20 -11.51
N THR A 117 2.02 5.86 -10.90
CA THR A 117 1.68 4.47 -10.56
C THR A 117 1.46 3.58 -11.80
N GLN A 118 0.90 4.10 -12.90
CA GLN A 118 0.78 3.36 -14.17
C GLN A 118 2.15 3.13 -14.82
N GLU A 119 2.99 4.16 -14.87
CA GLU A 119 4.34 4.05 -15.45
C GLU A 119 5.16 3.01 -14.70
N TYR A 120 5.10 3.03 -13.37
CA TYR A 120 5.78 2.07 -12.52
C TYR A 120 5.24 0.63 -12.71
N ALA A 121 3.92 0.46 -12.73
CA ALA A 121 3.30 -0.84 -12.99
C ALA A 121 3.70 -1.43 -14.35
N ALA A 122 3.72 -0.58 -15.40
CA ALA A 122 4.12 -0.99 -16.74
C ALA A 122 5.62 -1.34 -16.83
N ALA A 123 6.47 -0.65 -16.06
CA ALA A 123 7.89 -1.00 -15.96
C ALA A 123 8.06 -2.39 -15.35
N TRP A 124 7.38 -2.69 -14.25
CA TRP A 124 7.47 -3.98 -13.58
C TRP A 124 7.02 -5.17 -14.42
N MET A 125 5.92 -5.03 -15.16
CA MET A 125 5.48 -6.12 -16.05
C MET A 125 6.54 -6.49 -17.08
N LYS A 126 7.28 -5.49 -17.61
CA LYS A 126 8.35 -5.74 -18.59
C LYS A 126 9.60 -6.37 -17.97
N PHE A 127 9.83 -6.19 -16.68
CA PHE A 127 10.94 -6.85 -15.98
C PHE A 127 10.67 -8.32 -15.66
N GLY A 128 9.40 -8.72 -15.56
CA GLY A 128 8.98 -10.09 -15.28
C GLY A 128 8.85 -11.01 -16.51
N GLU A 129 8.96 -10.45 -17.73
CA GLU A 129 9.01 -11.18 -19.02
C GLU A 129 10.42 -11.68 -19.37
#